data_AF-A0A7I8JPU7-F1
#
_entry.id   AF-A0A7I8JPU7-F1
#
_cell.length_a   1.000
_cell.length_b   1.000
_cell.length_c   1.000
_cell.angle_alpha   90.00
_cell.angle_beta   90.00
_cell.angle_gamma   90.00
#
_symmetry.space_group_name_H-M   'P 1'
#
loop_
_entity.id
_entity.type
_entity.pdbx_description
1 polymer ?
#
loop_
_entity_poly.entity_id
_entity_poly.type
_entity_poly.pdbx_seq_one_letter_code
_entity_poly.pdbx_strand_id
1 'polypeptide(L)' 'MKKLGIPLGFDSTKGKPVAGADVSGMQAVTKRQPRQYMNRRGGFNRPLPAERNR' A
#
# COMPACT_ATOMS: atom_id res chain seq x y z
N MET A 1 -40.14 8.85 -7.92
CA MET A 1 -41.59 8.69 -7.66
C MET A 1 -41.80 7.42 -6.85
N LYS A 2 -42.25 7.50 -5.60
CA LYS A 2 -42.69 6.30 -4.84
C LYS A 2 -44.02 5.85 -5.42
N LYS A 3 -44.14 4.62 -5.95
CA LYS A 3 -45.47 4.02 -6.17
C LYS A 3 -45.84 3.24 -4.90
N LEU A 4 -47.02 3.50 -4.35
CA LEU A 4 -47.65 2.73 -3.28
C LEU A 4 -46.89 2.66 -1.94
N GLY A 5 -46.10 3.68 -1.58
CA GLY A 5 -45.41 3.74 -0.28
C GLY A 5 -44.25 2.76 -0.10
N ILE A 6 -44.00 1.89 -1.08
CA ILE A 6 -42.87 0.96 -1.12
C ILE A 6 -41.69 1.68 -1.79
N PRO A 7 -40.49 1.70 -1.18
CA PRO A 7 -39.30 2.20 -1.87
C PRO A 7 -38.96 1.26 -3.04
N LEU A 8 -39.52 1.57 -4.21
CA LEU A 8 -39.20 0.91 -5.47
C LEU A 8 -37.84 1.42 -5.96
N GLY A 9 -36.76 0.82 -5.47
CA GLY A 9 -35.41 1.16 -5.86
C GLY A 9 -34.40 0.55 -4.90
N PHE A 10 -34.01 -0.70 -5.13
CA PHE A 10 -32.81 -1.25 -4.52
C PHE A 10 -31.61 -0.68 -5.28
N ASP A 11 -31.03 0.40 -4.78
CA ASP A 11 -29.81 0.95 -5.35
C ASP A 11 -28.59 0.13 -4.94
N SER A 12 -27.72 -0.14 -5.90
CA SER A 12 -26.42 -0.79 -5.66
C SER A 12 -25.31 0.25 -5.46
N THR A 13 -24.37 -0.07 -4.57
CA THR A 13 -23.09 0.64 -4.40
C THR A 13 -21.99 0.09 -5.29
N LYS A 14 -22.26 -0.92 -6.13
CA LYS A 14 -21.26 -1.52 -7.03
C LYS A 14 -20.65 -0.46 -7.95
N GLY A 15 -19.35 -0.25 -7.82
CA GLY A 15 -18.59 0.73 -8.61
C GLY A 15 -18.79 2.19 -8.20
N LYS A 16 -19.52 2.46 -7.10
CA LYS A 16 -19.69 3.81 -6.56
C LYS A 16 -18.79 3.98 -5.32
N PRO A 17 -18.02 5.07 -5.20
CA PRO A 17 -17.31 5.37 -3.97
C PRO A 17 -18.30 5.66 -2.84
N VAL A 18 -18.08 5.04 -1.68
CA VAL A 18 -18.86 5.27 -0.46
C VAL A 18 -17.97 6.06 0.50
N ALA A 19 -18.44 7.23 0.93
CA ALA A 19 -17.69 8.09 1.85
C ALA A 19 -17.35 7.33 3.14
N GLY A 20 -16.06 7.32 3.52
CA GLY A 20 -15.57 6.62 4.71
C GLY A 20 -15.28 5.14 4.51
N ALA A 21 -15.57 4.56 3.34
CA ALA A 21 -15.20 3.18 2.98
C ALA A 21 -13.86 3.09 2.22
N ASP A 22 -13.15 4.21 2.11
CA ASP A 22 -11.85 4.37 1.44
C ASP A 22 -10.66 4.31 2.42
N VAL A 23 -10.92 4.17 3.72
CA VAL A 23 -9.88 4.07 4.74
C VAL A 23 -9.17 2.73 4.63
N SER A 24 -7.88 2.77 4.32
CA SER A 24 -6.99 1.61 4.31
C SER A 24 -5.61 2.00 4.85
N GLY A 25 -4.88 1.04 5.41
CA GLY A 25 -3.55 1.26 5.97
C GLY A 25 -2.63 0.08 5.68
N MET A 26 -1.37 0.37 5.33
CA MET A 26 -0.33 -0.63 5.11
C MET A 26 0.82 -0.39 6.08
N GLN A 27 1.20 -1.41 6.85
CA GLN A 27 2.40 -1.36 7.68
C GLN A 27 3.61 -1.84 6.88
N ALA A 28 4.38 -0.90 6.33
CA ALA A 28 5.62 -1.21 5.64
C ALA A 28 6.74 -1.53 6.65
N VAL A 29 6.96 -2.82 6.93
CA VAL A 29 8.08 -3.26 7.76
C VAL A 29 9.29 -3.55 6.88
N THR A 30 10.35 -2.75 7.02
CA THR A 30 11.63 -3.04 6.37
C THR A 30 12.53 -3.84 7.32
N LYS A 31 13.02 -4.99 6.85
CA LYS A 31 14.03 -5.77 7.58
C LYS A 31 15.40 -5.12 7.39
N ARG A 32 16.13 -4.93 8.50
CA ARG A 32 17.53 -4.49 8.44
C ARG A 32 18.35 -5.55 7.70
N GLN A 33 19.10 -5.12 6.69
CA GLN A 33 20.01 -6.00 5.98
C GLN A 33 21.31 -6.15 6.79
N PRO A 34 21.77 -7.39 7.08
CA PRO A 34 22.99 -7.61 7.83
C PRO A 34 24.21 -7.05 7.08
N ARG A 35 25.21 -6.62 7.83
CA ARG A 35 26.47 -6.10 7.28
C ARG A 35 27.59 -7.07 7.62
N GLN A 36 28.12 -7.72 6.59
CA GLN A 36 29.39 -8.44 6.70
C GLN A 36 30.52 -7.40 6.75
N TYR A 37 31.35 -7.45 7.81
CA TYR A 37 32.52 -6.59 7.97
C TYR A 37 33.82 -7.35 7.73
N MET A 38 33.92 -8.57 8.26
CA MET A 38 35.11 -9.42 8.11
C MET A 38 35.12 -10.13 6.76
N ASN A 39 36.33 -10.31 6.21
CA ASN A 39 36.61 -11.06 4.98
C ASN A 39 35.81 -10.59 3.75
N ARG A 40 35.60 -9.28 3.66
CA ARG A 40 35.00 -8.69 2.46
C ARG A 40 36.02 -8.70 1.32
N ARG A 41 35.63 -9.22 0.15
CA ARG A 41 36.36 -8.97 -1.10
C ARG A 41 35.97 -7.58 -1.60
N GLY A 42 36.76 -6.55 -1.26
CA GLY A 42 36.52 -5.14 -1.62
C GLY A 42 37.11 -4.14 -0.61
N GLY A 43 37.03 -2.85 -0.92
CA GLY A 43 37.56 -1.77 -0.06
C GLY A 43 36.71 -1.49 1.19
N PHE A 44 37.22 -0.62 2.08
CA PHE A 44 36.61 -0.29 3.38
C PHE A 44 35.15 0.22 3.26
N ASN A 45 34.84 1.00 2.22
CA ASN A 45 33.48 1.50 1.99
C ASN A 45 32.55 0.41 1.42
N ARG A 46 31.26 0.47 1.77
CA ARG A 46 30.23 -0.38 1.15
C ARG A 46 29.76 0.23 -0.17
N PRO A 47 29.48 -0.58 -1.19
CA PRO A 47 28.84 -0.09 -2.40
C PRO A 47 27.50 0.57 -2.02
N LEU A 48 27.21 1.70 -2.67
CA LEU A 48 25.95 2.39 -2.51
C LEU A 48 24.80 1.45 -2.94
N PRO A 49 23.67 1.44 -2.22
CA PRO A 49 22.45 0.83 -2.74
C PRO A 49 22.16 1.41 -4.13
N ALA A 50 21.63 0.59 -5.05
CA ALA A 50 21.23 1.10 -6.36
C ALA A 50 20.26 2.28 -6.16
N GLU A 51 20.55 3.40 -6.82
CA GLU A 51 19.70 4.58 -6.79
C GLU A 51 18.35 4.18 -7.40
N ARG A 52 17.32 4.03 -6.56
CA ARG A 52 15.96 3.80 -7.06
C ARG A 52 15.43 5.13 -7.57
N ASN A 53 15.73 5.44 -8.83
CA ASN A 53 15.00 6.45 -9.58
C ASN A 53 13.55 5.98 -9.69
N ARG A 54 12.66 6.70 -9.00
CA ARG A 54 11.21 6.51 -9.12
C ARG A 54 10.71 7.31 -10.31
#